data_AF-A0A2V9IHJ1-F1
#
_entry.id   AF-A0A2V9IHJ1-F1
#
_cell.length_a   1.000
_cell.length_b   1.000
_cell.length_c   1.000
_cell.angle_alpha   90.00
_cell.angle_beta   90.00
_cell.angle_gamma   90.00
#
_symmetry.space_group_name_H-M   'P 1'
#
loop_
_entity.id
_entity.type
_entity.pdbx_description
1 polymer ?
#
loop_
_entity_poly.entity_id
_entity_poly.type
_entity_poly.pdbx_seq_one_letter_code
_entity_poly.pdbx_strand_id
1 'polypeptide(L)'
;MLYFDIDGAILDYEDRVKAGFLSGVLEAELRRAGFDRLICVSGWSDIFQEPVLRIPVSQRGAFLHKKIAAAFRDSDWFLRLLVLTTDTDNRCRGIDLAADGYYMDDRADEYFVNAHGPQAFEVEQGRRVLPVDPFSDGSDVLDWLKTIPAPSVFCRLPAEL
;
A
#
# COMPACT_ATOMS: atom_id res chain seq x y z
N MET A 1 7.08 3.19 -5.66
CA MET A 1 6.16 3.60 -4.56
C MET A 1 4.99 2.62 -4.51
N LEU A 2 4.43 2.33 -3.34
CA LEU A 2 3.21 1.53 -3.23
C LEU A 2 2.05 2.39 -2.72
N TYR A 3 0.99 2.51 -3.50
CA TYR A 3 -0.30 3.04 -3.11
C TYR A 3 -1.16 1.88 -2.60
N PHE A 4 -1.74 2.01 -1.41
CA PHE A 4 -2.49 0.90 -0.81
C PHE A 4 -3.75 1.36 -0.09
N ASP A 5 -4.84 0.63 -0.30
CA ASP A 5 -5.99 0.63 0.61
C ASP A 5 -5.72 -0.26 1.83
N ILE A 6 -6.55 -0.12 2.86
CA ILE A 6 -6.57 -0.93 4.08
C ILE A 6 -7.79 -1.83 4.10
N ASP A 7 -8.99 -1.29 3.89
CA ASP A 7 -10.23 -2.07 3.96
C ASP A 7 -10.31 -3.02 2.75
N GLY A 8 -10.64 -4.30 2.98
CA GLY A 8 -10.59 -5.35 1.94
C GLY A 8 -9.19 -5.72 1.45
N ALA A 9 -8.19 -4.84 1.59
CA ALA A 9 -6.83 -5.07 1.13
C ALA A 9 -5.92 -5.68 2.23
N ILE A 10 -5.75 -4.97 3.35
CA ILE A 10 -4.96 -5.40 4.51
C ILE A 10 -5.86 -6.00 5.61
N LEU A 11 -7.02 -5.38 5.81
CA LEU A 11 -8.09 -5.87 6.68
C LEU A 11 -9.10 -6.67 5.87
N ASP A 12 -9.69 -7.70 6.48
CA ASP A 12 -10.90 -8.35 5.99
C ASP A 12 -12.15 -7.51 6.32
N TYR A 13 -13.32 -7.95 5.86
CA TYR A 13 -14.60 -7.27 6.14
C TYR A 13 -15.09 -7.41 7.60
N GLU A 14 -14.34 -8.09 8.47
CA GLU A 14 -14.55 -8.07 9.93
C GLU A 14 -13.59 -7.10 10.65
N ASP A 15 -12.92 -6.21 9.90
CA ASP A 15 -11.89 -5.27 10.38
C ASP A 15 -10.68 -5.97 11.02
N ARG A 16 -10.37 -7.22 10.62
CA ARG A 16 -9.21 -7.96 11.13
C ARG A 16 -8.12 -8.02 10.07
N VAL A 17 -6.87 -7.92 10.51
CA VAL A 17 -5.72 -8.14 9.61
C VAL A 17 -5.81 -9.54 9.01
N LYS A 18 -5.74 -9.64 7.68
CA LYS A 18 -5.82 -10.92 6.97
C LYS A 18 -4.75 -11.89 7.47
N ALA A 19 -5.13 -13.16 7.61
CA ALA A 19 -4.34 -14.17 8.33
C ALA A 19 -2.92 -14.36 7.76
N GLY A 20 -2.76 -14.29 6.44
CA GLY A 20 -1.48 -14.41 5.74
C GLY A 20 -0.52 -13.25 5.98
N PHE A 21 -0.99 -12.10 6.48
CA PHE A 21 -0.13 -10.96 6.81
C PHE A 21 0.39 -10.99 8.25
N LEU A 22 -0.24 -11.80 9.11
CA LEU A 22 0.12 -11.89 10.51
C LEU A 22 1.58 -12.27 10.68
N SER A 23 2.13 -11.90 11.84
CA SER A 23 3.56 -12.07 12.11
C SER A 23 4.41 -11.37 11.05
N GLY A 24 4.03 -10.19 10.56
CA GLY A 24 4.88 -9.35 9.71
C GLY A 24 5.32 -9.96 8.37
N VAL A 25 4.57 -10.92 7.84
CA VAL A 25 4.88 -11.51 6.52
C VAL A 25 4.72 -10.47 5.42
N LEU A 26 3.68 -9.64 5.50
CA LEU A 26 3.49 -8.50 4.59
C LEU A 26 4.67 -7.52 4.65
N GLU A 27 5.09 -7.15 5.86
CA GLU A 27 6.25 -6.27 6.06
C GLU A 27 7.52 -6.83 5.39
N ALA A 28 7.78 -8.14 5.52
CA ALA A 28 8.95 -8.77 4.91
C ALA A 28 8.94 -8.67 3.38
N GLU A 29 7.80 -8.91 2.73
CA GLU A 29 7.67 -8.81 1.28
C GLU A 29 7.76 -7.35 0.79
N LEU A 30 7.20 -6.40 1.52
CA LEU A 30 7.33 -4.97 1.20
C LEU A 30 8.78 -4.49 1.31
N ARG A 31 9.53 -4.95 2.33
CA ARG A 31 10.97 -4.68 2.45
C ARG A 31 11.76 -5.28 1.30
N ARG A 32 11.44 -6.51 0.88
CA ARG A 32 12.07 -7.17 -0.27
C ARG A 32 11.81 -6.41 -1.57
N ALA A 33 10.57 -5.97 -1.78
CA ALA A 33 10.20 -5.15 -2.94
C ALA A 33 10.86 -3.76 -2.94
N GLY A 34 11.37 -3.30 -1.79
CA GLY A 34 12.23 -2.11 -1.70
C GLY A 34 11.48 -0.81 -1.95
N PHE A 35 10.23 -0.70 -1.52
CA PHE A 35 9.47 0.55 -1.66
C PHE A 35 10.00 1.64 -0.73
N ASP A 36 10.32 2.80 -1.31
CA ASP A 36 10.76 3.98 -0.53
C ASP A 36 9.61 4.80 0.06
N ARG A 37 8.36 4.55 -0.37
CA ARG A 37 7.14 5.20 0.12
C ARG A 37 5.98 4.23 0.10
N LEU A 38 5.21 4.24 1.20
CA LEU A 38 3.93 3.55 1.36
C LEU A 38 2.84 4.62 1.46
N ILE A 39 2.07 4.79 0.40
CA ILE A 39 1.07 5.85 0.26
C ILE A 39 -0.29 5.26 0.59
N CYS A 40 -0.82 5.58 1.77
CA CYS A 40 -2.11 5.09 2.21
C CYS A 40 -3.22 5.90 1.55
N VAL A 41 -3.99 5.24 0.69
CA VAL A 41 -5.14 5.82 -0.03
C VAL A 41 -6.48 5.34 0.50
N SER A 42 -6.46 4.74 1.70
CA SER A 42 -7.65 4.22 2.37
C SER A 42 -8.51 5.33 2.97
N GLY A 43 -9.82 5.10 3.09
CA GLY A 43 -10.73 5.99 3.84
C GLY A 43 -10.27 6.24 5.28
N TRP A 44 -9.54 5.31 5.90
CA TRP A 44 -8.87 5.54 7.20
C TRP A 44 -7.90 6.73 7.18
N SER A 45 -7.23 6.98 6.05
CA SER A 45 -6.36 8.13 5.85
C SER A 45 -7.14 9.45 5.93
N ASP A 46 -8.31 9.53 5.30
CA ASP A 46 -9.20 10.70 5.41
C ASP A 46 -9.72 10.86 6.84
N ILE A 47 -10.24 9.78 7.43
CA ILE A 47 -10.77 9.77 8.81
C ILE A 47 -9.74 10.34 9.80
N PHE A 48 -8.49 9.87 9.79
CA PHE A 48 -7.49 10.35 10.75
C PHE A 48 -7.02 11.79 10.49
N GLN A 49 -7.38 12.37 9.35
CA GLN A 49 -7.11 13.76 9.02
C GLN A 49 -8.27 14.70 9.36
N GLU A 50 -9.46 14.15 9.65
CA GLU A 50 -10.66 14.91 10.01
C GLU A 50 -10.43 15.83 11.22
N PRO A 51 -10.68 17.15 11.10
CA PRO A 51 -10.46 18.10 12.18
C PRO A 51 -11.23 17.78 13.46
N VAL A 52 -12.41 17.15 13.34
CA VAL A 52 -13.27 16.80 14.47
C VAL A 52 -12.62 15.80 15.42
N LEU A 53 -11.72 14.94 14.94
CA LEU A 53 -11.03 13.95 15.77
C LEU A 53 -9.91 14.57 16.62
N ARG A 54 -9.47 15.80 16.31
CA ARG A 54 -8.43 16.53 17.04
C ARG A 54 -7.12 15.75 17.22
N ILE A 55 -6.81 14.84 16.29
CA ILE A 55 -5.57 14.07 16.30
C ILE A 55 -4.42 14.97 15.81
N PRO A 56 -3.34 15.17 16.60
CA PRO A 56 -2.18 15.90 16.14
C PRO A 56 -1.59 15.28 14.87
N VAL A 57 -1.16 16.10 13.92
CA VAL A 57 -0.60 15.64 12.63
C VAL A 57 0.49 14.57 12.83
N SER A 58 1.38 14.79 13.80
CA SER A 58 2.47 13.86 14.15
C SER A 58 2.02 12.49 14.66
N GLN A 59 0.76 12.36 15.09
CA GLN A 59 0.22 11.10 15.63
C GLN A 59 -0.66 10.34 14.65
N ARG A 60 -1.14 10.96 13.55
CA ARG A 60 -2.10 10.35 12.62
C ARG A 60 -1.59 9.01 12.04
N GLY A 61 -0.32 8.97 11.64
CA GLY A 61 0.31 7.73 11.18
C GLY A 61 0.35 6.64 12.24
N ALA A 62 0.55 6.99 13.52
CA ALA A 62 0.54 6.03 14.62
C ALA A 62 -0.88 5.47 14.89
N PHE A 63 -1.93 6.26 14.69
CA PHE A 63 -3.32 5.76 14.74
C PHE A 63 -3.62 4.78 13.61
N LEU A 64 -3.15 5.07 12.39
CA LEU A 64 -3.23 4.14 11.26
C LEU A 64 -2.47 2.84 11.55
N HIS A 65 -1.21 2.93 11.98
CA HIS A 65 -0.39 1.75 12.31
C HIS A 65 -1.07 0.86 13.36
N LYS A 66 -1.68 1.43 14.41
CA LYS A 66 -2.42 0.66 15.42
C LYS A 66 -3.53 -0.22 14.82
N LYS A 67 -4.17 0.19 13.72
CA LYS A 67 -5.20 -0.61 13.04
C LYS A 67 -4.63 -1.85 12.35
N ILE A 68 -3.42 -1.73 11.82
CA ILE A 68 -2.77 -2.76 11.00
C ILE A 68 -1.50 -3.32 11.65
N ALA A 69 -1.31 -3.13 12.95
CA ALA A 69 -0.07 -3.43 13.66
C ALA A 69 0.32 -4.92 13.58
N ALA A 70 -0.66 -5.82 13.44
CA ALA A 70 -0.38 -7.25 13.28
C ALA A 70 0.30 -7.60 11.94
N ALA A 71 0.15 -6.76 10.92
CA ALA A 71 0.83 -6.87 9.62
C ALA A 71 2.22 -6.21 9.60
N PHE A 72 2.49 -5.29 10.54
CA PHE A 72 3.69 -4.46 10.59
C PHE A 72 4.31 -4.47 11.99
N ARG A 73 5.31 -5.34 12.21
CA ARG A 73 5.97 -5.51 13.51
C ARG A 73 6.86 -4.31 13.86
N ASP A 74 7.52 -3.72 12.87
CA ASP A 74 8.39 -2.56 13.04
C ASP A 74 7.63 -1.28 12.72
N SER A 75 7.08 -0.65 13.77
CA SER A 75 6.34 0.62 13.64
C SER A 75 7.21 1.73 13.07
N ASP A 76 8.49 1.79 13.45
CA ASP A 76 9.37 2.90 13.07
C ASP A 76 9.74 2.82 11.59
N TRP A 77 9.94 1.60 11.06
CA TRP A 77 10.08 1.38 9.63
C TRP A 77 8.82 1.78 8.87
N PHE A 78 7.66 1.32 9.31
CA PHE A 78 6.39 1.64 8.65
C PHE A 78 6.12 3.15 8.64
N LEU A 79 6.19 3.80 9.80
CA LEU A 79 5.91 5.23 9.96
C LEU A 79 6.89 6.12 9.20
N ARG A 80 8.15 5.69 9.03
CA ARG A 80 9.13 6.43 8.22
C ARG A 80 8.79 6.43 6.73
N LEU A 81 8.17 5.37 6.21
CA LEU A 81 7.80 5.26 4.80
C LEU A 81 6.39 5.74 4.50
N LEU A 82 5.54 5.79 5.54
CA LEU A 82 4.12 6.12 5.42
C LEU A 82 3.90 7.55 4.95
N VAL A 83 3.03 7.69 3.95
CA VAL A 83 2.44 8.95 3.51
C VAL A 83 0.93 8.78 3.58
N LEU A 84 0.25 9.69 4.30
CA LEU A 84 -1.21 9.75 4.34
C LEU A 84 -1.69 10.70 3.25
N THR A 85 -2.58 10.24 2.37
CA THR A 85 -3.23 11.10 1.37
C THR A 85 -4.57 11.61 1.88
N THR A 86 -5.03 12.71 1.28
CA THR A 86 -6.42 13.19 1.41
C THR A 86 -7.15 12.95 0.09
N ASP A 87 -8.48 13.08 0.08
CA ASP A 87 -9.33 12.93 -1.13
C ASP A 87 -9.28 11.50 -1.69
N THR A 88 -9.55 10.53 -0.81
CA THR A 88 -9.46 9.10 -1.17
C THR A 88 -10.55 8.67 -2.15
N ASP A 89 -11.63 9.44 -2.31
CA ASP A 89 -12.62 9.26 -3.38
C ASP A 89 -12.00 9.39 -4.78
N ASN A 90 -10.91 10.17 -4.89
CA ASN A 90 -10.15 10.37 -6.13
C ASN A 90 -8.74 9.79 -6.06
N ARG A 91 -8.53 8.78 -5.21
CA ARG A 91 -7.23 8.18 -4.87
C ARG A 91 -6.31 7.86 -6.05
N CYS A 92 -6.87 7.48 -7.20
CA CYS A 92 -6.07 7.09 -8.36
C CYS A 92 -5.66 8.28 -9.25
N ARG A 93 -6.29 9.46 -9.16
CA ARG A 93 -6.03 10.58 -10.10
C ARG A 93 -4.56 11.02 -10.14
N GLY A 94 -3.84 10.89 -9.02
CA GLY A 94 -2.44 11.28 -8.89
C GLY A 94 -1.43 10.13 -9.02
N ILE A 95 -1.87 8.91 -9.35
CA ILE A 95 -0.97 7.76 -9.48
C ILE A 95 -0.26 7.84 -10.84
N ASP A 96 1.05 8.04 -10.79
CA ASP A 96 1.90 7.95 -11.96
C ASP A 96 2.52 6.55 -12.06
N LEU A 97 1.95 5.71 -12.92
CA LEU A 97 2.47 4.37 -13.19
C LEU A 97 3.73 4.35 -14.06
N ALA A 98 4.03 5.43 -14.78
CA ALA A 98 5.24 5.54 -15.58
C ALA A 98 6.48 5.80 -14.69
N ALA A 99 6.28 6.35 -13.49
CA ALA A 99 7.31 6.71 -12.52
C ALA A 99 7.45 5.70 -11.35
N ASP A 100 7.26 4.40 -11.60
CA ASP A 100 7.40 3.32 -10.61
C ASP A 100 6.36 3.28 -9.49
N GLY A 101 5.13 3.72 -9.78
CA GLY A 101 3.95 3.46 -8.96
C GLY A 101 3.46 2.00 -9.07
N TYR A 102 3.10 1.43 -7.93
CA TYR A 102 2.32 0.20 -7.78
C TYR A 102 1.07 0.52 -6.94
N TYR A 103 -0.06 -0.12 -7.22
CA TYR A 103 -1.33 0.17 -6.57
C TYR A 103 -2.04 -1.12 -6.17
N MET A 104 -2.55 -1.20 -4.94
CA MET A 104 -3.38 -2.32 -4.48
C MET A 104 -4.61 -1.82 -3.71
N ASP A 105 -5.78 -2.37 -4.05
CA ASP A 105 -7.09 -1.94 -3.53
C ASP A 105 -8.11 -3.04 -3.87
N ASP A 106 -9.08 -3.32 -3.00
CA ASP A 106 -10.13 -4.33 -3.28
C ASP A 106 -11.17 -3.82 -4.30
N ARG A 107 -11.22 -2.50 -4.52
CA ARG A 107 -12.04 -1.80 -5.51
C ARG A 107 -11.17 -1.13 -6.58
N ALA A 108 -10.00 -1.70 -6.88
CA ALA A 108 -9.11 -1.16 -7.90
C ALA A 108 -9.79 -1.07 -9.28
N ASP A 109 -10.65 -2.01 -9.63
CA ASP A 109 -11.42 -2.03 -10.87
C ASP A 109 -12.39 -0.84 -10.99
N GLU A 110 -12.81 -0.25 -9.88
CA GLU A 110 -13.61 0.97 -9.89
C GLU A 110 -12.74 2.23 -9.87
N TYR A 111 -11.90 2.39 -8.84
CA TYR A 111 -11.14 3.63 -8.65
C TYR A 111 -10.11 3.85 -9.76
N PHE A 112 -9.41 2.79 -10.18
CA PHE A 112 -8.40 2.90 -11.22
C PHE A 112 -9.04 3.15 -12.59
N VAL A 113 -10.12 2.45 -12.91
CA VAL A 113 -10.85 2.64 -14.18
C VAL A 113 -11.45 4.04 -14.26
N ASN A 114 -11.99 4.56 -13.16
CA ASN A 114 -12.52 5.92 -13.11
C ASN A 114 -11.43 6.99 -13.37
N ALA A 115 -10.18 6.73 -12.96
CA ALA A 115 -9.08 7.67 -13.12
C ALA A 115 -8.33 7.54 -14.45
N HIS A 116 -8.11 6.31 -14.92
CA HIS A 116 -7.20 6.00 -16.05
C HIS A 116 -7.89 5.30 -17.23
N GLY A 117 -9.14 4.89 -17.07
CA GLY A 117 -9.92 4.19 -18.08
C GLY A 117 -9.74 2.65 -18.07
N PRO A 118 -10.69 1.90 -18.64
CA PRO A 118 -10.69 0.44 -18.60
C PRO A 118 -9.52 -0.18 -19.38
N GLN A 119 -9.07 0.44 -20.47
CA GLN A 119 -7.93 -0.06 -21.24
C GLN A 119 -6.63 -0.04 -20.44
N ALA A 120 -6.42 0.98 -19.61
CA ALA A 120 -5.25 1.04 -18.74
C ALA A 120 -5.32 -0.05 -17.66
N PHE A 121 -6.50 -0.29 -17.10
CA PHE A 121 -6.71 -1.34 -16.10
C PHE A 121 -6.42 -2.73 -16.67
N GLU A 122 -6.93 -3.06 -17.86
CA GLU A 122 -6.66 -4.34 -18.53
C GLU A 122 -5.16 -4.61 -18.74
N VAL A 123 -4.37 -3.56 -19.00
CA VAL A 123 -2.91 -3.68 -19.21
C VAL A 123 -2.15 -3.83 -17.90
N GLU A 124 -2.58 -3.13 -16.85
CA GLU A 124 -1.81 -3.00 -15.61
C GLU A 124 -2.25 -3.95 -14.50
N GLN A 125 -3.45 -4.52 -14.59
CA GLN A 125 -3.97 -5.51 -13.65
C GLN A 125 -3.03 -6.73 -13.56
N GLY A 126 -2.64 -7.08 -12.35
CA GLY A 126 -1.65 -8.14 -12.05
C GLY A 126 -0.20 -7.73 -12.29
N ARG A 127 0.06 -6.59 -12.95
CA ARG A 127 1.41 -6.06 -13.18
C ARG A 127 1.76 -4.96 -12.18
N ARG A 128 1.14 -3.78 -12.34
CA ARG A 128 1.33 -2.62 -11.46
C ARG A 128 0.10 -2.35 -10.57
N VAL A 129 -1.06 -2.87 -10.95
CA VAL A 129 -2.32 -2.72 -10.21
C VAL A 129 -2.78 -4.10 -9.75
N LEU A 130 -3.02 -4.25 -8.45
CA LEU A 130 -3.62 -5.44 -7.88
C LEU A 130 -5.05 -5.13 -7.41
N PRO A 131 -6.09 -5.66 -8.09
CA PRO A 131 -7.41 -5.79 -7.51
C PRO A 131 -7.35 -6.90 -6.47
N VAL A 132 -7.29 -6.51 -5.22
CA VAL A 132 -7.14 -7.44 -4.09
C VAL A 132 -8.43 -8.22 -3.92
N ASP A 133 -8.35 -9.53 -3.71
CA ASP A 133 -9.52 -10.32 -3.33
C ASP A 133 -9.80 -10.08 -1.84
N PRO A 134 -10.91 -9.42 -1.45
CA PRO A 134 -11.18 -9.12 -0.05
C PRO A 134 -11.45 -10.36 0.81
N PHE A 135 -11.77 -11.50 0.20
CA PHE A 135 -12.01 -12.77 0.88
C PHE A 135 -10.77 -13.66 0.97
N SER A 136 -9.66 -13.25 0.34
CA SER A 136 -8.39 -13.95 0.48
C SER A 136 -7.85 -13.83 1.90
N ASP A 137 -6.95 -14.74 2.27
CA ASP A 137 -6.13 -14.61 3.47
C ASP A 137 -4.94 -13.63 3.29
N GLY A 138 -4.86 -12.95 2.14
CA GLY A 138 -3.75 -12.08 1.75
C GLY A 138 -2.71 -12.75 0.85
N SER A 139 -2.86 -14.02 0.52
CA SER A 139 -1.95 -14.75 -0.39
C SER A 139 -1.84 -14.11 -1.78
N ASP A 140 -2.92 -13.55 -2.32
CA ASP A 140 -2.93 -12.82 -3.59
C ASP A 140 -2.00 -11.59 -3.57
N VAL A 141 -2.04 -10.81 -2.48
CA VAL A 141 -1.12 -9.68 -2.27
C VAL A 141 0.32 -10.14 -2.17
N LEU A 142 0.58 -11.18 -1.37
CA LEU A 142 1.94 -11.70 -1.18
C LEU A 142 2.52 -12.26 -2.48
N ASP A 143 1.73 -12.98 -3.26
CA ASP A 143 2.16 -13.56 -4.53
C ASP A 143 2.39 -12.48 -5.59
N TRP A 144 1.52 -11.47 -5.65
CA TRP A 144 1.74 -10.31 -6.49
C TRP A 144 3.02 -9.56 -6.12
N LEU A 145 3.25 -9.28 -4.83
CA LEU A 145 4.47 -8.63 -4.37
C LEU A 145 5.72 -9.39 -4.83
N LYS A 146 5.73 -10.73 -4.77
CA LYS A 146 6.86 -11.56 -5.23
C LYS A 146 7.19 -11.39 -6.71
N THR A 147 6.22 -10.98 -7.54
CA THR A 147 6.46 -10.68 -8.97
C THR A 147 7.22 -9.37 -9.18
N ILE A 148 7.22 -8.48 -8.17
CA ILE A 148 7.89 -7.19 -8.22
C ILE A 148 9.40 -7.41 -8.06
N PRO A 149 10.22 -6.98 -9.05
CA PRO A 149 11.66 -7.11 -8.97
C PRO A 149 12.20 -6.36 -7.75
N ALA A 150 13.05 -7.02 -6.98
CA ALA A 150 13.82 -6.31 -5.96
C ALA A 150 14.69 -5.24 -6.64
N PRO A 151 14.92 -4.08 -6.00
CA PRO A 151 15.83 -3.08 -6.53
C PRO A 151 17.17 -3.75 -6.82
N SER A 152 17.66 -3.59 -8.04
CA SER A 152 18.99 -4.09 -8.41
C SER A 152 19.99 -3.34 -7.54
N VAL A 153 20.63 -4.05 -6.61
CA VAL A 153 21.81 -3.54 -5.93
C VAL A 153 22.88 -3.41 -7.00
N PHE A 154 22.91 -2.28 -7.71
CA PHE A 154 24.09 -1.90 -8.45
C PHE A 154 25.18 -1.73 -7.40
N CYS A 155 26.03 -2.76 -7.32
CA CYS A 155 27.34 -2.70 -6.70
C CYS A 155 27.94 -1.33 -7.02
N ARG A 156 27.93 -0.41 -6.05
CA ARG A 156 28.88 0.68 -6.04
C ARG A 156 30.22 0.01 -5.89
N LEU A 157 30.87 -0.30 -7.02
CA LEU A 157 32.30 -0.53 -7.01
C LEU A 157 32.90 0.66 -6.26
N PRO A 158 33.72 0.45 -5.22
CA PRO A 158 34.45 1.55 -4.63
C PRO A 158 35.20 2.24 -5.77
N ALA A 159 35.04 3.55 -5.88
CA ALA A 159 35.89 4.35 -6.73
C ALA A 159 37.30 4.26 -6.15
N GLU A 160 38.08 3.28 -6.61
CA GLU A 160 39.52 3.32 -6.52
C GLU A 160 40.02 4.33 -7.55
N LEU A 161 40.49 5.49 -7.06
CA LEU A 161 41.84 6.06 -7.29
C LEU A 161 41.86 7.54 -6.86
#